data_AF-A0A957F103-F1
#
_entry.id   AF-A0A957F103-F1
#
_cell.length_a   1.000
_cell.length_b   1.000
_cell.length_c   1.000
_cell.angle_alpha   90.00
_cell.angle_beta   90.00
_cell.angle_gamma   90.00
#
_symmetry.space_group_name_H-M   'P 1'
#
loop_
_entity.id
_entity.type
_entity.pdbx_description
1 polymer ?
#
loop_
_entity_poly.entity_id
_entity_poly.type
_entity_poly.pdbx_seq_one_letter_code
_entity_poly.pdbx_strand_id
1 'polypeptide(L)' 'PTADTILADLSQQVGLTICSKPFNSVITAAMAITWTRDPFDRVLVAHAGLNNDILISADQRIQQNYAPTRW' A
#
# COMPACT_ATOMS: atom_id res chain seq x y z
N PRO A 1 -1.05 21.60 -9.36
CA PRO A 1 -1.10 20.42 -10.27
C PRO A 1 -2.25 19.49 -9.84
N THR A 2 -2.92 18.83 -10.77
CA THR A 2 -3.97 17.84 -10.43
C THR A 2 -3.32 16.49 -10.10
N ALA A 3 -4.09 15.56 -9.52
CA ALA A 3 -3.60 14.21 -9.25
C ALA A 3 -3.10 13.52 -10.54
N ASP A 4 -3.84 13.67 -11.64
CA ASP A 4 -3.48 13.06 -12.94
C ASP A 4 -2.16 13.59 -13.48
N THR A 5 -1.87 14.89 -13.30
CA THR A 5 -0.58 15.47 -13.73
C THR A 5 0.58 14.86 -12.94
N ILE A 6 0.42 14.67 -11.63
CA ILE A 6 1.47 14.08 -10.78
C ILE A 6 1.68 12.60 -11.14
N LEU A 7 0.60 11.85 -11.38
CA LEU A 7 0.68 10.45 -11.77
C LEU A 7 1.40 10.26 -13.12
N ALA A 8 1.09 11.09 -14.11
CA ALA A 8 1.74 11.04 -15.42
C ALA A 8 3.25 11.31 -15.31
N ASP A 9 3.64 12.33 -14.54
CA ASP A 9 5.04 12.70 -14.32
C ASP A 9 5.83 11.58 -13.61
N LEU A 10 5.29 11.03 -12.51
CA LEU A 10 5.93 9.93 -11.78
C LEU A 10 6.00 8.64 -12.61
N SER A 11 4.99 8.38 -13.44
CA SER A 11 5.03 7.25 -14.36
C SER A 11 6.17 7.39 -15.38
N GLN A 12 6.37 8.59 -15.92
CA GLN A 12 7.44 8.86 -16.88
C GLN A 12 8.84 8.83 -16.24
N GLN A 13 9.00 9.39 -15.03
CA GLN A 13 10.32 9.54 -14.42
C GLN A 13 10.84 8.26 -13.75
N VAL A 14 9.97 7.55 -13.02
CA VAL A 14 10.37 6.41 -12.18
C VAL A 14 9.59 5.12 -12.46
N GLY A 15 8.73 5.13 -13.49
CA GLY A 15 7.92 3.96 -13.83
C GLY A 15 6.82 3.66 -12.81
N LEU A 16 6.34 4.67 -12.06
CA LEU A 16 5.23 4.49 -11.14
C LEU A 16 3.98 4.00 -11.90
N THR A 17 3.31 3.00 -11.35
CA THR A 17 2.07 2.45 -11.91
C THR A 17 0.97 2.42 -10.86
N ILE A 18 -0.27 2.53 -11.30
CA ILE A 18 -1.44 2.29 -10.45
C ILE A 18 -1.60 0.78 -10.29
N CYS A 19 -1.72 0.32 -9.05
CA CYS A 19 -1.91 -1.10 -8.80
C CYS A 19 -3.27 -1.56 -9.35
N SER A 20 -3.25 -2.67 -10.11
CA SER A 20 -4.43 -3.23 -10.77
C SER A 20 -5.13 -4.35 -9.98
N LYS A 21 -4.70 -4.59 -8.72
CA LYS A 21 -5.33 -5.60 -7.85
C LYS A 21 -6.81 -5.25 -7.63
N PRO A 22 -7.72 -6.25 -7.62
CA PRO A 22 -9.13 -5.99 -7.34
C PRO A 22 -9.28 -5.37 -5.95
N PHE A 23 -9.85 -4.16 -5.89
CA PHE A 23 -9.96 -3.43 -4.63
C PHE A 23 -10.79 -4.21 -3.58
N ASN A 24 -11.80 -4.97 -4.00
CA ASN A 24 -12.56 -5.84 -3.10
C ASN A 24 -11.69 -6.90 -2.41
N SER A 25 -10.69 -7.45 -3.09
CA SER A 25 -9.74 -8.40 -2.49
C SER A 25 -8.86 -7.70 -1.46
N VAL A 26 -8.41 -6.46 -1.74
CA VAL A 26 -7.66 -5.63 -0.79
C VAL A 26 -8.48 -5.35 0.45
N ILE A 27 -9.74 -4.92 0.30
CA ILE A 27 -10.64 -4.64 1.44
C ILE A 27 -10.91 -5.91 2.26
N THR A 28 -11.12 -7.05 1.60
CA THR A 28 -11.33 -8.33 2.29
C THR A 28 -10.12 -8.70 3.16
N ALA A 29 -8.91 -8.55 2.62
CA ALA A 29 -7.67 -8.77 3.38
C ALA A 29 -7.49 -7.73 4.50
N ALA A 30 -7.83 -6.46 4.25
CA ALA A 30 -7.73 -5.39 5.24
C ALA A 30 -8.62 -5.62 6.47
N MET A 31 -9.79 -6.25 6.30
CA MET A 31 -10.67 -6.58 7.43
C MET A 31 -10.05 -7.59 8.41
N ALA A 32 -9.10 -8.43 7.96
CA ALA A 32 -8.41 -9.38 8.82
C ALA A 32 -7.28 -8.75 9.65
N ILE A 33 -6.90 -7.49 9.37
CA ILE A 33 -5.83 -6.78 10.07
C ILE A 33 -6.39 -6.14 11.34
N THR A 34 -5.93 -6.63 12.50
CA THR A 34 -6.44 -6.24 13.82
C THR A 34 -5.49 -5.37 14.64
N TRP A 35 -4.19 -5.33 14.29
CA TRP A 35 -3.16 -4.67 15.08
C TRP A 35 -3.20 -3.13 15.01
N THR A 36 -3.91 -2.54 14.04
CA THR A 36 -4.15 -1.09 13.93
C THR A 36 -5.64 -0.80 13.81
N ARG A 37 -6.05 0.38 14.31
CA ARG A 37 -7.41 0.90 14.17
C ARG A 37 -7.57 1.80 12.94
N ASP A 38 -6.47 2.20 12.31
CA ASP A 38 -6.49 3.06 11.14
C ASP A 38 -6.89 2.23 9.91
N PRO A 39 -8.03 2.53 9.24
CA PRO A 39 -8.43 1.80 8.05
C PRO A 39 -7.46 1.98 6.88
N PHE A 40 -6.73 3.10 6.78
CA PHE A 40 -5.75 3.32 5.72
C PHE A 40 -4.52 2.45 5.89
N ASP A 41 -3.99 2.30 7.12
CA ASP A 41 -2.90 1.37 7.40
C ASP A 41 -3.28 -0.06 6.98
N ARG A 42 -4.51 -0.48 7.31
CA ARG A 42 -5.02 -1.81 6.94
C ARG A 42 -5.06 -1.97 5.44
N VAL A 43 -5.58 -0.97 4.72
CA VAL A 43 -5.65 -1.01 3.26
C VAL A 43 -4.24 -1.05 2.65
N LEU A 44 -3.30 -0.22 3.11
CA LEU A 44 -1.91 -0.20 2.60
C LEU A 44 -1.21 -1.55 2.80
N VAL A 45 -1.27 -2.10 4.02
CA VAL A 45 -0.66 -3.39 4.36
C VAL A 45 -1.33 -4.53 3.61
N ALA A 46 -2.67 -4.53 3.48
CA ALA A 46 -3.38 -5.52 2.69
C ALA A 46 -2.99 -5.44 1.20
N HIS A 47 -2.80 -4.23 0.67
CA HIS A 47 -2.44 -4.03 -0.74
C HIS A 47 -1.12 -4.69 -1.10
N ALA A 48 -0.12 -4.55 -0.22
CA ALA A 48 1.18 -5.22 -0.35
C ALA A 48 1.09 -6.72 -0.01
N GLY A 49 0.37 -7.05 1.07
CA GLY A 49 0.28 -8.38 1.64
C GLY A 49 -0.40 -9.43 0.75
N LEU A 50 -1.28 -9.03 -0.18
CA LEU A 50 -1.89 -9.99 -1.13
C LEU A 50 -0.84 -10.78 -1.94
N ASN A 51 0.34 -10.21 -2.20
CA ASN A 51 1.44 -10.85 -2.91
C ASN A 51 2.73 -10.95 -2.06
N ASN A 52 2.69 -10.54 -0.79
CA ASN A 52 3.88 -10.31 0.03
C ASN A 52 4.88 -9.31 -0.61
N ASP A 53 4.36 -8.29 -1.30
CA ASP A 53 5.18 -7.25 -1.93
C ASP A 53 5.87 -6.38 -0.87
N ILE A 54 6.97 -5.73 -1.25
CA ILE A 54 7.63 -4.73 -0.40
C ILE A 54 6.69 -3.53 -0.22
N LEU A 55 6.51 -3.10 1.03
CA LEU A 55 5.80 -1.86 1.36
C LEU A 55 6.82 -0.78 1.74
N ILE A 56 6.85 0.34 1.04
CA ILE A 56 7.68 1.49 1.43
C ILE A 56 6.91 2.32 2.46
N SER A 57 7.40 2.37 3.70
CA SER A 57 6.78 3.16 4.78
C SER A 57 7.78 3.49 5.89
N ALA A 58 7.76 4.75 6.34
CA ALA A 58 8.48 5.20 7.54
C ALA A 58 7.78 4.77 8.84
N ASP A 59 6.54 4.31 8.75
CA ASP A 59 5.75 4.00 9.93
C ASP A 59 6.32 2.76 10.65
N GLN A 60 6.80 2.99 11.87
CA GLN A 60 7.42 1.95 12.69
C GLN A 60 6.43 0.87 13.10
N ARG A 61 5.15 1.20 13.29
CA ARG A 61 4.11 0.23 13.64
C ARG A 61 3.83 -0.67 12.45
N ILE A 62 3.79 -0.13 11.23
CA ILE A 62 3.71 -0.93 9.99
C ILE A 62 4.92 -1.86 9.90
N GLN A 63 6.14 -1.34 10.09
CA GLN A 63 7.37 -2.15 10.02
C GLN A 63 7.38 -3.31 11.03
N GLN A 64 6.88 -3.10 12.25
CA GLN A 64 6.79 -4.13 13.28
C GLN A 64 5.75 -5.23 12.95
N ASN A 65 4.72 -4.92 12.15
CA ASN A 65 3.60 -5.83 11.89
C ASN A 65 3.55 -6.36 10.44
N TYR A 66 4.34 -5.81 9.53
CA TYR A 66 4.48 -6.27 8.14
C TYR A 66 5.97 -6.38 7.78
N ALA A 67 6.51 -7.59 7.88
CA ALA A 67 7.94 -7.87 7.70
C ALA A 67 8.55 -7.41 6.35
N PRO A 68 7.82 -7.42 5.21
CA PRO A 68 8.32 -6.88 3.94
C PRO A 68 8.39 -5.35 3.87
N THR A 69 8.21 -4.61 4.96
CA THR A 69 8.31 -3.15 4.94
C THR A 69 9.76 -2.66 4.80
N ARG A 70 10.00 -1.59 4.05
CA ARG A 70 11.28 -0.88 3.92
C ARG A 70 11.09 0.63 4.05
N TRP A 71 12.14 1.35 4.42
CA TRP A 71 12.21 2.81 4.40
C TRP A 71 13.34 3.26 3.49
#